data_AF-A0A3C0U0L1-F1
#
_entry.id   AF-A0A3C0U0L1-F1
#
_cell.length_a   1.000
_cell.length_b   1.000
_cell.length_c   1.000
_cell.angle_alpha   90.00
_cell.angle_beta   90.00
_cell.angle_gamma   90.00
#
_symmetry.space_group_name_H-M   'P 1'
#
loop_
_entity.id
_entity.type
_entity.pdbx_description
1 polymer ?
#
loop_
_entity_poly.entity_id
_entity_poly.type
_entity_poly.pdbx_seq_one_letter_code
_entity_poly.pdbx_strand_id
1 'polypeptide(L)'
;KGRIQQQGTPREVYFSPANRFTADFVGRANFLSADENTMVRPEWISVQKTEPGTYPEDECGRVSSVSFLGAATMLTISTPMAKDGILTAQADSLSASLPAAGDFVHISITRRWHLSD
;
A
#
# COMPACT_ATOMS: atom_id res chain seq x y z
N LYS A 1 -13.42 23.57 -3.23
CA LYS A 1 -12.90 24.89 -3.67
C LYS A 1 -12.15 24.69 -4.98
N GLY A 2 -12.36 25.51 -6.01
CA GLY A 2 -11.66 25.38 -7.31
C GLY A 2 -10.24 25.93 -7.24
N ARG A 3 -9.31 25.18 -6.67
CA ARG A 3 -7.88 25.53 -6.61
C ARG A 3 -7.04 24.38 -7.14
N ILE A 4 -6.07 24.69 -8.00
CA ILE A 4 -5.06 23.73 -8.45
C ILE A 4 -4.29 23.24 -7.22
N GLN A 5 -4.25 21.93 -7.01
CA GLN A 5 -3.53 21.31 -5.89
C GLN A 5 -2.08 21.00 -6.24
N GLN A 6 -1.85 20.55 -7.47
CA GLN A 6 -0.53 20.26 -8.02
C GLN A 6 -0.60 20.30 -9.55
N GLN A 7 0.51 20.70 -10.18
CA GLN A 7 0.71 20.63 -11.62
C GLN A 7 2.05 19.93 -11.89
N GLY A 8 2.05 18.98 -12.81
CA GLY A 8 3.24 18.20 -13.18
C GLY A 8 2.88 17.12 -14.20
N THR A 9 3.86 16.30 -14.58
CA THR A 9 3.62 15.12 -15.39
C THR A 9 2.75 14.10 -14.62
N PRO A 10 2.01 13.20 -15.30
CA PRO A 10 1.24 12.17 -14.62
C PRO A 10 2.08 11.33 -13.64
N ARG A 11 3.34 11.08 -13.99
CA ARG A 11 4.29 10.33 -13.16
C ARG A 11 4.65 11.08 -11.88
N GLU A 12 4.94 12.38 -11.97
CA GLU A 12 5.26 13.21 -10.81
C GLU A 12 4.07 13.35 -9.87
N VAL A 13 2.88 13.65 -10.41
CA VAL A 13 1.68 13.80 -9.57
C VAL A 13 1.33 12.48 -8.86
N TYR A 14 1.58 11.34 -9.50
CA TYR A 14 1.32 10.03 -8.91
C TYR A 14 2.39 9.59 -7.89
N PHE A 15 3.69 9.70 -8.20
CA PHE A 15 4.76 9.20 -7.32
C PHE A 15 5.31 10.23 -6.33
N SER A 16 5.08 11.52 -6.58
CA SER A 16 5.52 12.63 -5.73
C SER A 16 4.37 13.62 -5.51
N PRO A 17 3.23 13.18 -4.93
CA PRO A 17 2.11 14.06 -4.65
C PRO A 17 2.52 15.13 -3.63
N ALA A 18 2.00 16.35 -3.83
CA ALA A 18 2.28 17.51 -2.99
C ALA A 18 1.53 17.47 -1.65
N ASN A 19 0.41 16.75 -1.59
CA ASN A 19 -0.40 16.62 -0.37
C ASN A 19 -1.24 15.34 -0.41
N ARG A 20 -1.82 15.00 0.76
CA ARG A 20 -2.66 13.80 0.93
C ARG A 20 -3.85 13.76 -0.02
N PHE A 21 -4.51 14.89 -0.25
CA PHE A 21 -5.61 14.97 -1.21
C PHE A 21 -5.18 14.54 -2.61
N THR A 22 -4.02 15.01 -3.08
CA THR A 22 -3.51 14.66 -4.41
C THR A 22 -3.07 13.20 -4.46
N ALA A 23 -2.44 12.70 -3.38
CA ALA A 23 -2.05 11.31 -3.24
C ALA A 23 -3.23 10.35 -3.43
N ASP A 24 -4.34 10.59 -2.71
CA ASP A 24 -5.56 9.77 -2.72
C ASP A 24 -6.39 9.96 -3.99
N PHE A 25 -6.42 11.17 -4.55
CA PHE A 25 -7.24 11.48 -5.72
C PHE A 25 -6.72 10.81 -7.00
N VAL A 26 -5.40 10.81 -7.20
CA VAL A 26 -4.80 10.32 -8.46
C VAL A 26 -4.68 8.79 -8.46
N GLY A 27 -4.69 8.15 -7.30
CA GLY A 27 -4.74 6.70 -7.20
C GLY A 27 -4.69 6.21 -5.76
N ARG A 28 -4.76 4.88 -5.58
CA ARG A 28 -4.69 4.27 -4.24
C ARG A 28 -3.38 4.62 -3.56
N ALA A 29 -3.48 4.99 -2.28
CA ALA A 29 -2.35 5.29 -1.42
C ALA A 29 -2.60 4.68 -0.04
N ASN A 30 -1.54 4.18 0.58
CA ASN A 30 -1.56 3.76 1.98
C ASN A 30 -0.79 4.79 2.79
N PHE A 31 -1.27 5.10 3.99
CA PHE A 31 -0.56 5.93 4.96
C PHE A 31 -0.16 5.07 6.16
N LEU A 32 1.07 5.25 6.63
CA LEU A 32 1.60 4.45 7.72
C LEU A 32 1.09 4.98 9.07
N SER A 33 0.85 4.07 10.01
CA SER A 33 0.46 4.43 11.38
C SER A 33 1.60 5.10 12.16
N ALA A 34 2.86 4.71 11.87
CA ALA A 34 4.04 5.28 12.52
C ALA A 34 4.36 6.72 12.06
N ASP A 35 3.95 7.10 10.85
CA ASP A 35 4.11 8.45 10.29
C ASP A 35 3.02 8.70 9.24
N GLU A 36 2.04 9.53 9.61
CA GLU A 36 0.88 9.83 8.76
C GLU A 36 1.24 10.64 7.50
N ASN A 37 2.42 11.27 7.47
CA ASN A 37 2.93 11.98 6.30
C ASN A 37 3.70 11.05 5.35
N THR A 38 3.92 9.78 5.72
CA THR A 38 4.53 8.78 4.84
C THR A 38 3.47 8.03 4.03
N MET A 39 3.49 8.25 2.72
CA MET A 39 2.67 7.56 1.73
C MET A 39 3.41 6.36 1.13
N VAL A 40 2.70 5.25 0.95
CA VAL A 40 3.16 4.06 0.24
C VAL A 40 2.15 3.64 -0.83
N ARG A 41 2.59 3.56 -2.09
CA ARG A 41 1.76 3.05 -3.19
C ARG A 41 1.62 1.52 -3.12
N PRO A 42 0.50 0.92 -3.55
CA PRO A 42 0.32 -0.54 -3.48
C PRO A 42 1.43 -1.35 -4.16
N GLU A 43 1.94 -0.88 -5.28
CA GLU A 43 3.06 -1.48 -6.03
C GLU A 43 4.43 -1.29 -5.38
N TRP A 44 4.51 -0.55 -4.26
CA TRP A 44 5.72 -0.40 -3.45
C TRP A 44 5.76 -1.37 -2.28
N ILE A 45 4.82 -2.31 -2.22
CA ILE A 45 4.67 -3.25 -1.12
C ILE A 45 4.89 -4.65 -1.63
N SER A 46 5.83 -5.36 -1.01
CA SER A 46 6.01 -6.79 -1.19
C SER A 46 5.29 -7.53 -0.08
N VAL A 47 4.58 -8.59 -0.43
CA VAL A 47 3.80 -9.40 0.51
C VAL A 47 4.22 -10.84 0.36
N GLN A 48 4.59 -11.46 1.48
CA GLN A 48 5.01 -12.86 1.54
C GLN A 48 4.23 -13.57 2.64
N LYS A 49 3.72 -14.77 2.33
CA LYS A 49 3.14 -15.65 3.36
C LYS A 49 4.19 -16.02 4.40
N THR A 50 3.82 -15.94 5.67
CA THR A 50 4.68 -16.26 6.81
C THR A 50 3.87 -16.88 7.94
N GLU A 51 4.56 -17.41 8.96
CA GLU A 51 3.94 -17.88 10.19
C GLU A 51 4.02 -16.81 11.30
N PRO A 52 3.01 -16.74 12.20
CA PRO A 52 3.07 -15.86 13.38
C PRO A 52 4.34 -16.05 14.21
N GLY A 53 4.92 -14.95 14.69
CA GLY A 53 6.17 -14.94 15.47
C GLY A 53 7.45 -15.00 14.65
N THR A 54 7.38 -15.11 13.31
CA THR A 54 8.56 -15.08 12.43
C THR A 54 9.13 -13.68 12.27
N TYR A 55 8.26 -12.67 12.23
CA TYR A 55 8.59 -11.24 12.07
C TYR A 55 7.90 -10.41 13.15
N PRO A 56 8.34 -9.16 13.38
CA PRO A 56 7.64 -8.23 14.25
C PRO A 56 6.15 -8.10 13.87
N GLU A 57 5.26 -8.02 14.87
CA GLU A 57 3.80 -8.00 14.62
C GLU A 57 3.35 -6.77 13.82
N ASP A 58 4.04 -5.64 13.99
CA ASP A 58 3.80 -4.39 13.28
C ASP A 58 4.27 -4.41 11.82
N GLU A 59 5.06 -5.41 11.44
CA GLU A 59 5.44 -5.70 10.05
C GLU A 59 4.54 -6.76 9.40
N CYS A 60 3.53 -7.26 10.10
CA CYS A 60 2.69 -8.35 9.64
C CYS A 60 1.22 -7.95 9.48
N GLY A 61 0.45 -8.83 8.84
CA GLY A 61 -0.99 -8.68 8.70
C GLY A 61 -1.69 -9.96 8.28
N ARG A 62 -3.02 -9.87 8.14
CA ARG A 62 -3.86 -10.94 7.58
C ARG A 62 -4.52 -10.48 6.31
N VAL A 63 -4.39 -11.26 5.25
CA VAL A 63 -5.06 -10.98 3.97
C VAL A 63 -6.56 -11.11 4.18
N SER A 64 -7.30 -10.02 4.00
CA SER A 64 -8.76 -10.02 4.10
C SER A 64 -9.42 -10.31 2.76
N SER A 65 -8.81 -9.90 1.64
CA SER A 65 -9.31 -10.20 0.30
C SER A 65 -8.21 -10.20 -0.76
N VAL A 66 -8.47 -10.93 -1.85
CA VAL A 66 -7.63 -11.04 -3.04
C VAL A 66 -8.52 -10.75 -4.25
N SER A 67 -8.20 -9.72 -5.03
CA SER A 67 -8.98 -9.29 -6.19
C SER A 67 -8.13 -9.31 -7.45
N PHE A 68 -8.51 -10.15 -8.42
CA PHE A 68 -7.85 -10.20 -9.73
C PHE A 68 -8.40 -9.10 -10.64
N LEU A 69 -7.51 -8.23 -11.13
CA LEU A 69 -7.83 -7.09 -12.00
C LEU A 69 -7.03 -7.15 -13.31
N GLY A 70 -6.90 -8.35 -13.90
CA GLY A 70 -6.20 -8.56 -15.15
C GLY A 70 -4.68 -8.58 -14.97
N ALA A 71 -4.01 -7.47 -15.23
CA ALA A 71 -2.54 -7.37 -15.15
C ALA A 71 -2.00 -7.21 -13.71
N ALA A 72 -2.89 -7.12 -12.73
CA ALA A 72 -2.55 -6.91 -11.33
C ALA A 72 -3.50 -7.68 -10.41
N THR A 73 -2.94 -8.22 -9.33
CA THR A 73 -3.73 -8.79 -8.23
C THR A 73 -3.63 -7.84 -7.05
N MET A 74 -4.78 -7.34 -6.60
CA MET A 74 -4.87 -6.47 -5.42
C MET A 74 -5.12 -7.31 -4.18
N LEU A 75 -4.27 -7.13 -3.17
CA LEU A 75 -4.42 -7.69 -1.84
C LEU A 75 -4.94 -6.60 -0.91
N THR A 76 -5.95 -6.91 -0.11
CA THR A 76 -6.34 -6.10 1.04
C THR A 76 -5.90 -6.83 2.30
N ILE A 77 -5.21 -6.13 3.21
CA ILE A 77 -4.55 -6.71 4.36
C ILE A 77 -4.95 -5.93 5.61
N SER A 78 -5.46 -6.62 6.63
CA SER A 78 -5.65 -6.06 7.96
C SER A 78 -4.31 -6.07 8.70
N THR A 79 -3.82 -4.89 9.10
CA THR A 79 -2.49 -4.73 9.70
C THR A 79 -2.41 -3.44 10.53
N PRO A 80 -1.71 -3.46 11.68
CA PRO A 80 -1.44 -2.24 12.45
C PRO A 80 -0.47 -1.28 11.72
N MET A 81 0.21 -1.72 10.66
CA MET A 81 1.11 -0.88 9.85
C MET A 81 0.38 0.29 9.16
N ALA A 82 -0.87 0.08 8.78
CA ALA A 82 -1.68 1.11 8.13
C ALA A 82 -2.40 1.96 9.17
N LYS A 83 -2.47 3.27 8.90
CA LYS A 83 -3.16 4.24 9.76
C LYS A 83 -4.60 3.81 10.11
N ASP A 84 -5.34 3.33 9.11
CA ASP A 84 -6.74 2.93 9.28
C ASP A 84 -6.90 1.41 9.48
N GLY A 85 -5.81 0.70 9.82
CA GLY A 85 -5.79 -0.75 10.02
C GLY A 85 -5.89 -1.58 8.74
N ILE A 86 -6.01 -0.94 7.57
CA ILE A 86 -6.13 -1.60 6.27
C ILE A 86 -5.06 -1.11 5.31
N LEU A 87 -4.34 -2.06 4.73
CA LEU A 87 -3.31 -1.83 3.73
C LEU A 87 -3.71 -2.51 2.41
N THR A 88 -3.48 -1.83 1.30
CA THR A 88 -3.64 -2.41 -0.05
C THR A 88 -2.28 -2.59 -0.71
N ALA A 89 -2.01 -3.79 -1.21
CA ALA A 89 -0.78 -4.12 -1.93
C ALA A 89 -1.12 -4.64 -3.32
N GLN A 90 -0.23 -4.37 -4.28
CA GLN A 90 -0.32 -4.93 -5.62
C GLN A 90 0.72 -6.04 -5.77
N ALA A 91 0.26 -7.23 -6.14
CA ALA A 91 1.11 -8.35 -6.49
C ALA A 91 1.03 -8.64 -8.00
N ASP A 92 2.08 -9.26 -8.53
CA ASP A 92 2.08 -9.79 -9.89
C ASP A 92 1.07 -10.95 -9.99
N SER A 93 0.10 -10.82 -10.90
CA SER A 93 -0.92 -11.84 -11.12
C SER A 93 -0.37 -13.18 -11.62
N LEU A 94 0.85 -13.20 -12.15
CA LEU A 94 1.53 -14.41 -12.60
C LEU A 94 2.39 -15.06 -11.50
N SER A 95 2.43 -14.47 -10.30
CA SER A 95 3.19 -15.04 -9.18
C SER A 95 2.62 -16.41 -8.77
N ALA A 96 3.49 -17.42 -8.72
CA ALA A 96 3.12 -18.79 -8.36
C ALA A 96 2.71 -18.94 -6.88
N SER A 97 3.03 -17.96 -6.03
CA SER A 97 2.81 -18.00 -4.59
C SER A 97 2.07 -16.76 -4.09
N LEU A 98 0.93 -16.45 -4.70
CA LEU A 98 0.05 -15.39 -4.22
C LEU A 98 -0.60 -15.81 -2.89
N PRO A 99 -0.57 -14.94 -1.86
CA PRO A 99 -1.32 -15.16 -0.63
C PRO A 99 -2.83 -15.27 -0.90
N ALA A 100 -3.51 -16.15 -0.17
CA ALA A 100 -4.96 -16.28 -0.17
C ALA A 100 -5.61 -15.48 0.96
N ALA A 101 -6.92 -15.24 0.88
CA ALA A 101 -7.66 -14.67 2.00
C ALA A 101 -7.54 -15.58 3.24
N GLY A 102 -7.28 -14.97 4.39
CA GLY A 102 -7.01 -15.64 5.66
C GLY A 102 -5.53 -15.88 5.96
N ASP A 103 -4.66 -15.84 4.95
CA ASP A 103 -3.22 -16.05 5.15
C ASP A 103 -2.61 -14.95 6.02
N PHE A 104 -1.68 -15.37 6.89
CA PHE A 104 -0.80 -14.48 7.62
C PHE A 104 0.41 -14.14 6.75
N VAL A 105 0.74 -12.85 6.69
CA VAL A 105 1.73 -12.33 5.74
C VAL A 105 2.68 -11.35 6.41
N HIS A 106 3.94 -11.37 5.99
CA HIS A 106 4.90 -10.30 6.22
C HIS A 106 4.75 -9.25 5.12
N ILE A 107 4.83 -7.99 5.51
CA ILE A 107 4.66 -6.83 4.65
C ILE A 107 5.97 -6.07 4.61
N SER A 108 6.56 -5.93 3.43
CA SER A 108 7.81 -5.20 3.21
C SER A 108 7.57 -3.96 2.35
N ILE A 109 7.93 -2.79 2.85
CA ILE A 109 7.85 -1.52 2.11
C ILE A 109 9.14 -1.33 1.32
N THR A 110 9.06 -1.44 0.00
CA THR A 110 10.20 -1.29 -0.92
C THR A 110 10.49 0.16 -1.28
N ARG A 111 9.47 1.02 -1.26
CA ARG A 111 9.58 2.48 -1.49
C ARG A 111 8.54 3.23 -0.67
N ARG A 112 8.84 4.48 -0.34
CA ARG A 112 7.95 5.38 0.39
C ARG A 112 8.15 6.81 -0.09
N TRP A 113 7.12 7.64 0.07
CA TRP A 113 7.17 9.07 -0.24
C TRP A 113 6.70 9.85 0.99
N HIS A 114 7.48 10.84 1.40
CA HIS A 114 7.10 11.74 2.49
C HIS A 114 6.44 12.98 1.92
N LEU A 115 5.21 13.27 2.37
CA LEU A 115 4.51 14.48 2.00
C LEU A 115 5.19 15.67 2.68
N SER A 116 5.36 16.76 1.92
CA SER A 116 5.74 18.05 2.51
C SER A 116 4.46 18.75 2.95
N ASP A 117 4.47 19.32 4.17
CA ASP A 117 3.33 20.07 4.73
C ASP A 117 2.91 21.28 3.88
#